data_AF-A0A6J3JRL4-F1
#
_entry.id   AF-A0A6J3JRL4-F1
#
_cell.length_a   1.000
_cell.length_b   1.000
_cell.length_c   1.000
_cell.angle_alpha   90.00
_cell.angle_beta   90.00
_cell.angle_gamma   90.00
#
_symmetry.space_group_name_H-M   'P 1'
#
loop_
_entity.id
_entity.type
_entity.pdbx_description
1 polymer ?
#
loop_
_entity_poly.entity_id
_entity_poly.type
_entity_poly.pdbx_seq_one_letter_code
_entity_poly.pdbx_strand_id
1 'polypeptide(L)'
;MFPQIIFPLISRQRQLLGQQLWRKSVFMYFYCNEYNEFISLKKKSNEEATNSSSEQEEVEDSDMEKIRKYLAQKLKLFDSSDYDEQSQQKVLRELNIDGVVDYIKETENCKIITMAGAGISTSAGIPDFRSPSSGLYHNLEKYNLPHPQAIFELDFFMENPEPFFMLARELLPEGFKPTPSHYFIRLLWEKGLLLRHYTQNIDTLERMAGLPPEKLVEAHGTFHTGRCLKCRAPYTLPWMKEKIMEGVIPKCEECNEGVVKPDIVFFGEMLPERFHFLIDRDFAQADLLIIMGSSLVVQPFASLVDRVRPNCPRLLINKEKVGMQDRLSRLLGLRHGLIFDTRSSHGGRDVAWLGDCDTGCQLLAEKLGWGDELKDLIKKEHERLSAEHTNKD
;
A
#
# COMPACT_ATOMS: atom_id res chain seq x y z
N MET A 1 16.04 -45.27 28.51
CA MET A 1 16.70 -43.95 28.69
C MET A 1 16.11 -42.94 27.69
N PHE A 2 14.78 -42.84 27.64
CA PHE A 2 14.02 -41.94 26.76
C PHE A 2 12.77 -41.50 27.54
N PRO A 3 12.92 -40.61 28.53
CA PRO A 3 11.95 -39.52 28.64
C PRO A 3 12.57 -38.28 29.31
N GLN A 4 13.35 -37.47 28.60
CA GLN A 4 13.70 -36.10 29.06
C GLN A 4 13.67 -35.03 27.96
N ILE A 5 13.26 -35.35 26.72
CA ILE A 5 13.32 -34.39 25.59
C ILE A 5 11.92 -33.98 25.07
N ILE A 6 10.84 -34.68 25.43
CA ILE A 6 9.51 -34.42 24.81
C ILE A 6 8.65 -33.40 25.60
N PHE A 7 8.86 -33.23 26.90
CA PHE A 7 8.08 -32.27 27.71
C PHE A 7 8.42 -30.78 27.49
N PRO A 8 9.67 -30.36 27.22
CA PRO A 8 9.98 -28.94 27.00
C PRO A 8 9.45 -28.38 25.67
N LEU A 9 9.40 -29.20 24.61
CA LEU A 9 8.98 -28.80 23.26
C LEU A 9 7.46 -28.51 23.17
N ILE A 10 6.63 -29.26 23.90
CA ILE A 10 5.18 -29.05 23.95
C ILE A 10 4.82 -27.80 24.79
N SER A 11 5.64 -27.45 25.79
CA SER A 11 5.43 -26.25 26.60
C SER A 11 5.75 -24.94 25.86
N ARG A 12 6.83 -24.94 25.03
CA ARG A 12 7.22 -23.78 24.20
C ARG A 12 6.22 -23.49 23.08
N GLN A 13 5.70 -24.52 22.41
CA GLN A 13 4.67 -24.33 21.38
C GLN A 13 3.34 -23.82 21.96
N ARG A 14 2.95 -24.24 23.17
CA ARG A 14 1.76 -23.69 23.86
C ARG A 14 1.95 -22.24 24.31
N GLN A 15 3.15 -21.84 24.73
CA GLN A 15 3.46 -20.43 25.02
C GLN A 15 3.44 -19.54 23.77
N LEU A 16 3.94 -20.02 22.63
CA LEU A 16 3.93 -19.29 21.35
C LEU A 16 2.50 -19.15 20.79
N LEU A 17 1.68 -20.21 20.84
CA LEU A 17 0.26 -20.11 20.50
C LEU A 17 -0.51 -19.20 21.46
N GLY A 18 -0.19 -19.25 22.76
CA GLY A 18 -0.77 -18.36 23.77
C GLY A 18 -0.44 -16.88 23.53
N GLN A 19 0.79 -16.55 23.14
CA GLN A 19 1.18 -15.18 22.79
C GLN A 19 0.56 -14.70 21.46
N GLN A 20 0.41 -15.58 20.46
CA GLN A 20 -0.29 -15.24 19.22
C GLN A 20 -1.80 -15.02 19.43
N LEU A 21 -2.44 -15.84 20.27
CA LEU A 21 -3.86 -15.68 20.64
C LEU A 21 -4.08 -14.45 21.53
N TRP A 22 -3.14 -14.14 22.42
CA TRP A 22 -3.18 -12.92 23.24
C TRP A 22 -2.98 -11.67 22.39
N ARG A 23 -2.04 -11.66 21.44
CA ARG A 23 -1.85 -10.56 20.48
C ARG A 23 -3.09 -10.32 19.60
N LYS A 24 -3.74 -11.37 19.11
CA LYS A 24 -5.03 -11.27 18.38
C LYS A 24 -6.16 -10.72 19.28
N SER A 25 -6.18 -11.10 20.56
CA SER A 25 -7.21 -10.68 21.51
C SER A 25 -7.03 -9.22 21.98
N VAL A 26 -5.78 -8.77 22.18
CA VAL A 26 -5.45 -7.38 22.53
C VAL A 26 -5.74 -6.45 21.35
N PHE A 27 -5.41 -6.86 20.12
CA PHE A 27 -5.74 -6.11 18.91
C PHE A 27 -7.27 -5.95 18.72
N MET A 28 -8.05 -7.00 19.02
CA MET A 28 -9.52 -6.95 19.02
C MET A 28 -10.07 -6.07 20.16
N TYR A 29 -9.43 -6.05 21.33
CA TYR A 29 -9.85 -5.29 22.50
C TYR A 29 -9.69 -3.77 22.30
N PHE A 30 -8.60 -3.31 21.65
CA PHE A 30 -8.44 -1.90 21.29
C PHE A 30 -9.46 -1.46 20.23
N TYR A 31 -9.75 -2.32 19.23
CA TYR A 31 -10.76 -2.05 18.20
C TYR A 31 -12.19 -1.98 18.77
N CYS A 32 -12.51 -2.80 19.78
CA CYS A 32 -13.82 -2.80 20.45
C CYS A 32 -14.03 -1.59 21.38
N ASN A 33 -12.98 -1.05 22.00
CA ASN A 33 -13.13 0.06 22.95
C ASN A 33 -13.38 1.41 22.26
N GLU A 34 -12.75 1.69 21.10
CA GLU A 34 -13.08 2.88 20.29
C GLU A 34 -14.51 2.82 19.73
N TYR A 35 -15.03 1.62 19.48
CA TYR A 35 -16.41 1.41 19.00
C TYR A 35 -17.47 1.63 20.10
N ASN A 36 -17.16 1.30 21.35
CA ASN A 36 -18.11 1.41 22.46
C ASN A 36 -18.32 2.86 22.95
N GLU A 37 -17.32 3.72 22.83
CA GLU A 37 -17.43 5.15 23.20
C GLU A 37 -18.40 5.89 22.26
N PHE A 38 -18.49 5.45 20.99
CA PHE A 38 -19.41 5.99 19.99
C PHE A 38 -20.88 5.56 20.19
N ILE A 39 -21.12 4.38 20.77
CA ILE A 39 -22.47 3.80 20.99
C ILE A 39 -23.18 4.41 22.20
N SER A 40 -22.44 4.92 23.21
CA SER A 40 -23.02 5.52 24.43
C SER A 40 -23.82 6.80 24.12
N LEU A 41 -23.47 7.53 23.07
CA LEU A 41 -24.07 8.82 22.71
C LEU A 41 -25.38 8.71 21.91
N LYS A 42 -25.71 7.55 21.33
CA LYS A 42 -26.87 7.38 20.41
C LYS A 42 -28.08 6.65 20.98
N LYS A 43 -27.99 6.15 22.22
CA LYS A 43 -29.05 5.32 22.85
C LYS A 43 -30.27 6.10 23.39
N LYS A 44 -30.47 7.36 23.00
CA LYS A 44 -31.52 8.24 23.55
C LYS A 44 -32.71 8.55 22.63
N SER A 45 -32.88 7.86 21.50
CA SER A 45 -34.02 8.12 20.62
C SER A 45 -34.59 6.86 19.98
N ASN A 46 -35.79 6.54 20.47
CA ASN A 46 -36.95 5.97 19.80
C ASN A 46 -37.07 4.45 19.59
N GLU A 47 -38.02 3.94 20.38
CA GLU A 47 -38.85 2.75 20.22
C GLU A 47 -40.05 3.02 19.26
N GLU A 48 -40.68 1.92 18.81
CA GLU A 48 -42.05 1.79 18.23
C GLU A 48 -42.25 2.25 16.76
N ALA A 49 -42.99 1.57 15.85
CA ALA A 49 -43.87 0.39 15.89
C ALA A 49 -44.10 -0.23 14.48
N THR A 50 -44.82 -1.35 14.50
CA THR A 50 -45.17 -2.45 13.58
C THR A 50 -46.18 -2.24 12.41
N ASN A 51 -46.12 -3.21 11.44
CA ASN A 51 -47.18 -3.85 10.60
C ASN A 51 -47.83 -3.05 9.43
N SER A 52 -48.25 -3.59 8.26
CA SER A 52 -48.56 -4.96 7.76
C SER A 52 -48.61 -5.08 6.21
N SER A 53 -48.26 -6.27 5.69
CA SER A 53 -48.70 -7.07 4.49
C SER A 53 -49.35 -6.45 3.22
N SER A 54 -48.86 -6.87 2.03
CA SER A 54 -49.53 -7.85 1.11
C SER A 54 -48.67 -8.17 -0.13
N GLU A 55 -48.74 -9.42 -0.59
CA GLU A 55 -47.88 -10.15 -1.53
C GLU A 55 -48.05 -9.79 -3.02
N GLN A 56 -46.97 -9.93 -3.82
CA GLN A 56 -46.95 -10.74 -5.06
C GLN A 56 -45.53 -10.85 -5.70
N GLU A 57 -45.08 -12.10 -5.83
CA GLU A 57 -44.18 -12.71 -6.85
C GLU A 57 -42.86 -12.03 -7.29
N GLU A 58 -41.75 -12.35 -6.60
CA GLU A 58 -40.39 -12.51 -7.17
C GLU A 58 -39.57 -13.46 -6.26
N VAL A 59 -39.54 -14.76 -6.59
CA VAL A 59 -38.88 -15.80 -5.78
C VAL A 59 -37.54 -16.15 -6.41
N GLU A 60 -36.47 -15.49 -5.94
CA GLU A 60 -35.12 -16.08 -5.75
C GLU A 60 -34.14 -15.08 -5.08
N ASP A 61 -34.43 -13.77 -5.05
CA ASP A 61 -33.58 -12.75 -4.38
C ASP A 61 -33.98 -12.48 -2.91
N SER A 62 -35.26 -12.72 -2.55
CA SER A 62 -35.84 -12.31 -1.24
C SER A 62 -35.26 -13.04 -0.02
N ASP A 63 -34.88 -14.31 -0.16
CA ASP A 63 -34.48 -15.12 1.00
C ASP A 63 -33.03 -14.88 1.41
N MET A 64 -32.16 -14.58 0.44
CA MET A 64 -30.80 -14.11 0.72
C MET A 64 -30.81 -12.72 1.34
N GLU A 65 -31.73 -11.84 0.90
CA GLU A 65 -31.95 -10.52 1.47
C GLU A 65 -32.41 -10.60 2.94
N LYS A 66 -33.32 -11.52 3.26
CA LYS A 66 -33.77 -11.80 4.64
C LYS A 66 -32.64 -12.33 5.51
N ILE A 67 -31.82 -13.24 4.99
CA ILE A 67 -30.65 -13.78 5.72
C ILE A 67 -29.62 -12.68 5.97
N ARG A 68 -29.35 -11.82 4.99
CA ARG A 68 -28.46 -10.66 5.12
C ARG A 68 -28.98 -9.68 6.17
N LYS A 69 -30.27 -9.31 6.12
CA LYS A 69 -30.91 -8.43 7.12
C LYS A 69 -30.87 -9.03 8.53
N TYR A 70 -31.15 -10.33 8.65
CA TYR A 70 -31.08 -11.05 9.92
C TYR A 70 -29.66 -11.05 10.52
N LEU A 71 -28.64 -11.29 9.68
CA LEU A 71 -27.23 -11.27 10.10
C LEU A 71 -26.77 -9.85 10.47
N ALA A 72 -27.12 -8.84 9.68
CA ALA A 72 -26.79 -7.45 9.96
C ALA A 72 -27.39 -6.98 11.30
N GLN A 73 -28.65 -7.32 11.55
CA GLN A 73 -29.37 -6.97 12.77
C GLN A 73 -28.82 -7.71 14.01
N LYS A 74 -28.46 -9.01 13.87
CA LYS A 74 -27.86 -9.80 14.96
C LYS A 74 -26.42 -9.40 15.28
N LEU A 75 -25.65 -8.96 14.27
CA LEU A 75 -24.24 -8.57 14.42
C LEU A 75 -24.06 -7.07 14.70
N LYS A 76 -25.14 -6.28 14.80
CA LYS A 76 -25.12 -4.81 14.91
C LYS A 76 -24.31 -4.13 13.80
N LEU A 77 -24.31 -4.72 12.60
CA LEU A 77 -23.76 -4.07 11.41
C LEU A 77 -24.79 -3.03 10.94
N PHE A 78 -24.34 -1.81 10.61
CA PHE A 78 -25.21 -0.72 10.14
C PHE A 78 -26.10 -1.20 8.98
N ASP A 79 -27.35 -0.72 8.96
CA ASP A 79 -28.29 -1.00 7.87
C ASP A 79 -27.71 -0.44 6.55
N SER A 80 -27.43 -1.34 5.61
CA SER A 80 -26.65 -1.08 4.40
C SER A 80 -27.44 -0.41 3.27
N SER A 81 -28.75 -0.20 3.44
CA SER A 81 -29.66 0.34 2.43
C SER A 81 -29.29 1.77 1.99
N ASP A 82 -29.00 2.67 2.95
CA ASP A 82 -28.66 4.07 2.63
C ASP A 82 -27.31 4.24 1.93
N TYR A 83 -26.38 3.30 2.14
CA TYR A 83 -25.05 3.34 1.51
C TYR A 83 -25.03 2.68 0.13
N ASP A 84 -25.81 1.60 -0.09
CA ASP A 84 -25.93 0.92 -1.39
C ASP A 84 -26.51 1.82 -2.49
N GLU A 85 -27.36 2.79 -2.15
CA GLU A 85 -27.78 3.84 -3.09
C GLU A 85 -26.66 4.86 -3.40
N GLN A 86 -25.82 5.23 -2.44
CA GLN A 86 -24.74 6.23 -2.64
C GLN A 86 -23.55 5.72 -3.46
N SER A 87 -23.16 4.44 -3.37
CA SER A 87 -22.07 3.89 -4.23
C SER A 87 -22.52 3.50 -5.61
N GLN A 88 -23.84 3.39 -5.83
CA GLN A 88 -24.42 3.16 -7.15
C GLN A 88 -24.64 4.49 -7.89
N GLN A 89 -24.38 5.64 -7.26
CA GLN A 89 -24.32 6.90 -7.99
C GLN A 89 -23.27 6.79 -9.08
N LYS A 90 -23.67 7.20 -10.29
CA LYS A 90 -22.79 7.26 -11.45
C LYS A 90 -21.76 8.36 -11.23
N VAL A 91 -20.61 8.00 -10.66
CA VAL A 91 -19.50 8.94 -10.40
C VAL A 91 -18.75 9.26 -11.69
N LEU A 92 -18.43 8.22 -12.47
CA LEU A 92 -17.78 8.35 -13.77
C LEU A 92 -18.81 8.24 -14.89
N ARG A 93 -18.60 9.00 -15.97
CA ARG A 93 -19.42 8.88 -17.19
C ARG A 93 -19.33 7.49 -17.80
N GLU A 94 -18.10 6.97 -17.84
CA GLU A 94 -17.74 5.64 -18.32
C GLU A 94 -16.77 4.97 -17.33
N LEU A 95 -16.89 3.66 -17.13
CA LEU A 95 -16.00 2.88 -16.25
C LEU A 95 -14.75 2.39 -16.99
N ASN A 96 -14.04 3.33 -17.59
CA ASN A 96 -12.80 3.10 -18.32
C ASN A 96 -11.83 4.28 -18.10
N ILE A 97 -10.64 4.20 -18.69
CA ILE A 97 -9.63 5.25 -18.53
C ILE A 97 -10.09 6.60 -19.10
N ASP A 98 -10.93 6.62 -20.14
CA ASP A 98 -11.48 7.85 -20.73
C ASP A 98 -12.43 8.55 -19.77
N GLY A 99 -13.30 7.81 -19.07
CA GLY A 99 -14.13 8.37 -18.02
C GLY A 99 -13.34 8.97 -16.85
N VAL A 100 -12.19 8.39 -16.51
CA VAL A 100 -11.27 8.98 -15.50
C VAL A 100 -10.61 10.26 -16.03
N VAL A 101 -10.21 10.29 -17.30
CA VAL A 101 -9.62 11.48 -17.94
C VAL A 101 -10.63 12.63 -17.98
N ASP A 102 -11.87 12.36 -18.37
CA ASP A 102 -12.96 13.34 -18.34
C ASP A 102 -13.18 13.87 -16.93
N TYR A 103 -13.20 12.98 -15.92
CA TYR A 103 -13.33 13.36 -14.53
C TYR A 103 -12.21 14.31 -14.06
N ILE A 104 -10.95 14.03 -14.43
CA ILE A 104 -9.81 14.91 -14.11
C ILE A 104 -9.97 16.28 -14.76
N LYS A 105 -10.40 16.33 -16.03
CA LYS A 105 -10.57 17.59 -16.78
C LYS A 105 -11.74 18.44 -16.27
N GLU A 106 -12.80 17.81 -15.78
CA GLU A 106 -14.02 18.48 -15.31
C GLU A 106 -13.97 18.88 -13.83
N THR A 107 -13.11 18.22 -13.05
CA THR A 107 -12.97 18.51 -11.63
C THR A 107 -11.98 19.65 -11.40
N GLU A 108 -12.51 20.82 -11.01
CA GLU A 108 -11.68 21.97 -10.64
C GLU A 108 -10.77 21.63 -9.45
N ASN A 109 -9.47 21.94 -9.58
CA ASN A 109 -8.47 21.66 -8.54
C ASN A 109 -8.44 20.20 -8.06
N CYS A 110 -8.66 19.24 -8.97
CA CYS A 110 -8.71 17.81 -8.67
C CYS A 110 -7.51 17.34 -7.83
N LYS A 111 -7.77 16.88 -6.60
CA LYS A 111 -6.75 16.38 -5.67
C LYS A 111 -6.53 14.89 -5.85
N ILE A 112 -5.40 14.55 -6.44
CA ILE A 112 -5.04 13.17 -6.76
C ILE A 112 -4.12 12.59 -5.69
N ILE A 113 -4.51 11.47 -5.10
CA ILE A 113 -3.59 10.60 -4.36
C ILE A 113 -3.11 9.50 -5.29
N THR A 114 -1.81 9.24 -5.27
CA THR A 114 -1.24 8.04 -5.89
C THR A 114 -0.73 7.07 -4.83
N MET A 115 -0.99 5.78 -5.02
CA MET A 115 -0.45 4.68 -4.24
C MET A 115 0.38 3.78 -5.16
N ALA A 116 1.65 3.54 -4.84
CA ALA A 116 2.51 2.70 -5.66
C ALA A 116 3.24 1.61 -4.88
N GLY A 117 3.53 0.51 -5.59
CA GLY A 117 4.43 -0.56 -5.14
C GLY A 117 5.49 -0.88 -6.18
N ALA A 118 6.16 -2.02 -6.01
CA ALA A 118 7.37 -2.35 -6.77
C ALA A 118 7.16 -2.42 -8.29
N GLY A 119 5.93 -2.64 -8.77
CA GLY A 119 5.60 -2.69 -10.19
C GLY A 119 5.88 -1.40 -10.96
N ILE A 120 5.98 -0.25 -10.29
CA ILE A 120 6.40 1.00 -10.96
C ILE A 120 7.93 1.07 -11.19
N SER A 121 8.71 0.24 -10.51
CA SER A 121 10.19 0.22 -10.56
C SER A 121 10.75 -0.94 -11.38
N THR A 122 9.93 -1.92 -11.81
CA THR A 122 10.43 -3.11 -12.50
C THR A 122 11.11 -2.81 -13.84
N SER A 123 10.66 -1.80 -14.58
CA SER A 123 11.30 -1.38 -15.84
C SER A 123 12.61 -0.61 -15.64
N ALA A 124 12.90 -0.15 -14.42
CA ALA A 124 14.21 0.40 -14.05
C ALA A 124 15.26 -0.71 -13.78
N GLY A 125 14.88 -1.99 -13.84
CA GLY A 125 15.75 -3.11 -13.51
C GLY A 125 15.73 -3.52 -12.04
N ILE A 126 14.87 -2.92 -11.22
CA ILE A 126 14.68 -3.29 -9.81
C ILE A 126 13.65 -4.42 -9.74
N PRO A 127 14.01 -5.64 -9.34
CA PRO A 127 13.05 -6.74 -9.25
C PRO A 127 11.99 -6.42 -8.18
N ASP A 128 10.76 -6.86 -8.40
CA ASP A 128 9.79 -6.86 -7.33
C ASP A 128 10.13 -7.95 -6.28
N PHE A 129 9.39 -8.00 -5.19
CA PHE A 129 9.64 -9.01 -4.16
C PHE A 129 9.04 -10.38 -4.50
N ARG A 130 7.91 -10.42 -5.22
CA ARG A 130 6.97 -11.56 -5.21
C ARG A 130 6.77 -12.25 -6.57
N SER A 131 7.21 -11.67 -7.68
CA SER A 131 6.98 -12.24 -8.99
C SER A 131 7.57 -13.65 -9.07
N PRO A 132 6.81 -14.63 -9.62
CA PRO A 132 7.35 -15.96 -9.88
C PRO A 132 8.61 -15.84 -10.76
N SER A 133 9.68 -16.55 -10.42
CA SER A 133 10.97 -16.63 -11.14
C SER A 133 11.88 -15.39 -11.18
N SER A 134 11.33 -14.16 -11.12
CA SER A 134 12.13 -12.91 -11.16
C SER A 134 12.13 -12.13 -9.84
N GLY A 135 11.24 -12.47 -8.92
CA GLY A 135 11.10 -11.77 -7.64
C GLY A 135 12.26 -12.06 -6.68
N LEU A 136 12.57 -11.07 -5.85
CA LEU A 136 13.69 -11.11 -4.92
C LEU A 136 13.72 -12.38 -4.07
N TYR A 137 12.56 -12.82 -3.55
CA TYR A 137 12.44 -14.01 -2.70
C TYR A 137 12.87 -15.32 -3.37
N HIS A 138 12.85 -15.39 -4.71
CA HIS A 138 13.26 -16.58 -5.45
C HIS A 138 14.79 -16.75 -5.46
N ASN A 139 15.56 -15.68 -5.25
CA ASN A 139 17.02 -15.69 -5.36
C ASN A 139 17.73 -15.68 -3.99
N LEU A 140 17.00 -15.93 -2.90
CA LEU A 140 17.54 -15.84 -1.53
C LEU A 140 18.10 -17.15 -0.96
N GLU A 141 18.05 -18.26 -1.70
CA GLU A 141 18.48 -19.58 -1.20
C GLU A 141 19.94 -19.57 -0.70
N LYS A 142 20.80 -18.75 -1.31
CA LYS A 142 22.22 -18.59 -0.92
C LYS A 142 22.44 -18.01 0.49
N TYR A 143 21.42 -17.39 1.09
CA TYR A 143 21.52 -16.74 2.40
C TYR A 143 21.18 -17.67 3.57
N ASN A 144 20.85 -18.95 3.31
CA ASN A 144 20.51 -19.96 4.33
C ASN A 144 19.48 -19.45 5.36
N LEU A 145 18.43 -18.78 4.86
CA LEU A 145 17.38 -18.18 5.69
C LEU A 145 16.37 -19.25 6.15
N PRO A 146 15.75 -19.10 7.34
CA PRO A 146 14.69 -20.02 7.79
C PRO A 146 13.47 -19.96 6.86
N HIS A 147 13.20 -18.79 6.28
CA HIS A 147 12.20 -18.54 5.25
C HIS A 147 12.57 -17.23 4.51
N PRO A 148 12.11 -17.01 3.26
CA PRO A 148 12.56 -15.87 2.45
C PRO A 148 12.30 -14.48 3.07
N GLN A 149 11.26 -14.34 3.90
CA GLN A 149 10.90 -13.05 4.53
C GLN A 149 11.80 -12.69 5.71
N ALA A 150 12.54 -13.65 6.29
CA ALA A 150 13.36 -13.45 7.48
C ALA A 150 14.41 -12.35 7.31
N ILE A 151 14.95 -12.18 6.09
CA ILE A 151 15.92 -11.12 5.78
C ILE A 151 15.38 -9.70 6.01
N PHE A 152 14.05 -9.53 6.04
CA PHE A 152 13.35 -8.27 6.29
C PHE A 152 12.61 -8.28 7.64
N GLU A 153 12.88 -9.22 8.54
CA GLU A 153 12.34 -9.24 9.91
C GLU A 153 13.32 -8.57 10.87
N LEU A 154 12.83 -7.67 11.73
CA LEU A 154 13.71 -6.94 12.65
C LEU A 154 14.43 -7.87 13.62
N ASP A 155 13.72 -8.86 14.18
CA ASP A 155 14.30 -9.81 15.14
C ASP A 155 15.45 -10.60 14.51
N PHE A 156 15.27 -11.09 13.28
CA PHE A 156 16.32 -11.77 12.53
C PHE A 156 17.51 -10.84 12.24
N PHE A 157 17.25 -9.60 11.82
CA PHE A 157 18.32 -8.62 11.55
C PHE A 157 19.13 -8.24 12.79
N MET A 158 18.49 -8.16 13.95
CA MET A 158 19.16 -7.89 15.22
C MET A 158 20.09 -9.03 15.64
N GLU A 159 19.73 -10.28 15.31
CA GLU A 159 20.56 -11.46 15.56
C GLU A 159 21.66 -11.63 14.49
N ASN A 160 21.31 -11.46 13.22
CA ASN A 160 22.19 -11.63 12.08
C ASN A 160 21.90 -10.62 10.95
N PRO A 161 22.57 -9.46 10.94
CA PRO A 161 22.37 -8.43 9.91
C PRO A 161 23.10 -8.72 8.58
N GLU A 162 24.00 -9.71 8.55
CA GLU A 162 24.88 -9.97 7.40
C GLU A 162 24.12 -10.29 6.11
N PRO A 163 23.09 -11.17 6.09
CA PRO A 163 22.33 -11.47 4.87
C PRO A 163 21.72 -10.23 4.24
N PHE A 164 21.16 -9.33 5.05
CA PHE A 164 20.59 -8.09 4.56
C PHE A 164 21.65 -7.19 3.91
N PHE A 165 22.82 -7.03 4.52
CA PHE A 165 23.85 -6.16 3.95
C PHE A 165 24.53 -6.76 2.71
N MET A 166 24.67 -8.09 2.64
CA MET A 166 25.09 -8.75 1.41
C MET A 166 24.09 -8.52 0.28
N LEU A 167 22.80 -8.68 0.57
CA LEU A 167 21.73 -8.39 -0.39
C LEU A 167 21.71 -6.91 -0.79
N ALA A 168 21.82 -6.01 0.18
CA ALA A 168 21.87 -4.58 -0.07
C ALA A 168 23.05 -4.22 -0.98
N ARG A 169 24.22 -4.85 -0.81
CA ARG A 169 25.37 -4.65 -1.71
C ARG A 169 25.08 -5.09 -3.14
N GLU A 170 24.36 -6.19 -3.33
CA GLU A 170 23.97 -6.67 -4.67
C GLU A 170 22.89 -5.82 -5.33
N LEU A 171 22.01 -5.22 -4.52
CA LEU A 171 20.92 -4.37 -4.99
C LEU A 171 21.26 -2.89 -5.01
N LEU A 172 22.41 -2.49 -4.43
CA LEU A 172 22.82 -1.10 -4.35
C LEU A 172 22.96 -0.57 -5.76
N PRO A 173 22.15 0.42 -6.17
CA PRO A 173 22.12 0.88 -7.54
C PRO A 173 23.47 1.47 -7.94
N GLU A 174 24.04 0.95 -9.01
CA GLU A 174 24.78 1.78 -9.96
C GLU A 174 23.86 2.01 -11.16
N GLY A 175 23.44 3.26 -11.37
CA GLY A 175 22.81 3.67 -12.61
C GLY A 175 21.31 3.40 -12.81
N PHE A 176 20.54 2.94 -11.80
CA PHE A 176 19.07 2.88 -11.98
C PHE A 176 18.50 4.29 -12.20
N LYS A 177 17.54 4.38 -13.10
CA LYS A 177 16.86 5.63 -13.43
C LYS A 177 15.36 5.49 -13.16
N PRO A 178 14.70 6.55 -12.67
CA PRO A 178 13.25 6.54 -12.50
C PRO A 178 12.55 6.22 -13.83
N THR A 179 11.44 5.50 -13.72
CA THR A 179 10.63 5.03 -14.85
C THR A 179 9.65 6.11 -15.33
N PRO A 180 9.05 5.97 -16.53
CA PRO A 180 7.93 6.80 -16.95
C PRO A 180 6.82 6.94 -15.90
N SER A 181 6.53 5.88 -15.14
CA SER A 181 5.57 5.94 -14.03
C SER A 181 5.95 6.95 -12.94
N HIS A 182 7.24 7.02 -12.58
CA HIS A 182 7.75 8.00 -11.61
C HIS A 182 7.63 9.43 -12.13
N TYR A 183 7.99 9.65 -13.39
CA TYR A 183 7.89 10.97 -14.01
C TYR A 183 6.45 11.41 -14.27
N PHE A 184 5.51 10.47 -14.47
CA PHE A 184 4.09 10.79 -14.49
C PHE A 184 3.61 11.31 -13.13
N ILE A 185 4.02 10.69 -12.02
CA ILE A 185 3.74 11.19 -10.66
C ILE A 185 4.34 12.59 -10.46
N ARG A 186 5.57 12.81 -10.95
CA ARG A 186 6.21 14.13 -10.95
C ARG A 186 5.39 15.15 -11.75
N LEU A 187 4.90 14.80 -12.94
CA LEU A 187 4.04 15.69 -13.74
C LEU A 187 2.73 16.01 -13.03
N LEU A 188 2.08 15.05 -12.36
CA LEU A 188 0.89 15.34 -11.55
C LEU A 188 1.17 16.43 -10.50
N TRP A 189 2.37 16.43 -9.92
CA TRP A 189 2.79 17.49 -9.01
C TRP A 189 3.05 18.82 -9.71
N GLU A 190 3.76 18.83 -10.84
CA GLU A 190 4.03 20.05 -11.61
C GLU A 190 2.75 20.70 -12.15
N LYS A 191 1.72 19.90 -12.46
CA LYS A 191 0.39 20.36 -12.86
C LYS A 191 -0.49 20.80 -11.67
N GLY A 192 0.00 20.71 -10.44
CA GLY A 192 -0.74 21.11 -9.23
C GLY A 192 -1.83 20.13 -8.78
N LEU A 193 -1.91 18.94 -9.37
CA LEU A 193 -2.97 17.96 -9.12
C LEU A 193 -2.59 16.94 -8.03
N LEU A 194 -1.30 16.63 -7.87
CA LEU A 194 -0.86 15.66 -6.87
C LEU A 194 -1.03 16.22 -5.46
N LEU A 195 -1.95 15.61 -4.71
CA LEU A 195 -2.09 15.85 -3.28
C LEU A 195 -0.95 15.18 -2.51
N ARG A 196 -0.79 13.87 -2.71
CA ARG A 196 0.24 13.05 -2.07
C ARG A 196 0.53 11.80 -2.87
N HIS A 197 1.78 11.37 -2.83
CA HIS A 197 2.22 10.06 -3.29
C HIS A 197 2.58 9.18 -2.09
N TYR A 198 1.89 8.05 -1.96
CA TYR A 198 2.18 7.00 -0.99
C TYR A 198 2.90 5.86 -1.71
N THR A 199 4.12 5.53 -1.30
CA THR A 199 4.91 4.47 -1.91
C THR A 199 5.26 3.37 -0.90
N GLN A 200 5.21 2.12 -1.35
CA GLN A 200 5.76 0.96 -0.63
C GLN A 200 7.23 0.73 -0.95
N ASN A 201 7.76 1.43 -1.95
CA ASN A 201 9.12 1.24 -2.43
C ASN A 201 10.11 1.95 -1.52
N ILE A 202 11.34 1.44 -1.53
CA ILE A 202 12.47 1.92 -0.74
C ILE A 202 13.66 2.31 -1.62
N ASP A 203 13.49 2.23 -2.94
CA ASP A 203 14.53 2.41 -3.97
C ASP A 203 14.93 3.88 -4.21
N THR A 204 14.16 4.83 -3.67
CA THR A 204 14.37 6.28 -3.75
C THR A 204 14.17 6.89 -5.15
N LEU A 205 13.63 6.13 -6.11
CA LEU A 205 13.41 6.61 -7.48
C LEU A 205 12.42 7.79 -7.55
N GLU A 206 11.48 7.90 -6.60
CA GLU A 206 10.58 9.04 -6.50
C GLU A 206 11.35 10.35 -6.21
N ARG A 207 12.36 10.28 -5.33
CA ARG A 207 13.23 11.41 -5.00
C ARG A 207 14.15 11.75 -6.18
N MET A 208 14.68 10.73 -6.85
CA MET A 208 15.51 10.91 -8.05
C MET A 208 14.73 11.52 -9.22
N ALA A 209 13.43 11.20 -9.35
CA ALA A 209 12.52 11.85 -10.30
C ALA A 209 12.17 13.29 -9.92
N GLY A 210 12.68 13.78 -8.78
CA GLY A 210 12.52 15.13 -8.28
C GLY A 210 11.27 15.32 -7.43
N LEU A 211 10.48 14.30 -7.10
CA LEU A 211 9.28 14.51 -6.29
C LEU A 211 9.67 15.09 -4.91
N PRO A 212 9.06 16.22 -4.48
CA PRO A 212 9.56 16.89 -3.29
C PRO A 212 9.11 16.14 -2.02
N PRO A 213 9.89 16.19 -0.92
CA PRO A 213 9.63 15.40 0.28
C PRO A 213 8.25 15.63 0.89
N GLU A 214 7.71 16.85 0.79
CA GLU A 214 6.37 17.18 1.28
C GLU A 214 5.28 16.43 0.51
N LYS A 215 5.50 16.02 -0.74
CA LYS A 215 4.52 15.24 -1.52
C LYS A 215 4.66 13.73 -1.31
N LEU A 216 5.74 13.28 -0.71
CA LEU A 216 6.06 11.87 -0.56
C LEU A 216 5.69 11.35 0.84
N VAL A 217 5.15 10.13 0.86
CA VAL A 217 5.01 9.28 2.05
C VAL A 217 5.61 7.91 1.72
N GLU A 218 6.84 7.71 2.16
CA GLU A 218 7.56 6.44 2.11
C GLU A 218 7.01 5.50 3.19
N ALA A 219 5.94 4.77 2.89
CA ALA A 219 5.20 3.98 3.87
C ALA A 219 6.05 2.87 4.49
N HIS A 220 6.98 2.29 3.72
CA HIS A 220 7.94 1.30 4.19
C HIS A 220 9.34 1.90 4.43
N GLY A 221 9.40 3.20 4.67
CA GLY A 221 10.66 3.88 4.96
C GLY A 221 11.56 4.04 3.73
N THR A 222 12.84 4.32 3.95
CA THR A 222 13.75 4.78 2.89
C THR A 222 15.18 4.32 3.11
N PHE A 223 15.90 4.06 2.03
CA PHE A 223 17.36 3.90 2.05
C PHE A 223 18.11 5.25 2.12
N HIS A 224 17.41 6.38 1.95
CA HIS A 224 18.03 7.71 1.90
C HIS A 224 18.73 8.11 3.22
N THR A 225 18.25 7.60 4.35
CA THR A 225 18.80 7.84 5.69
C THR A 225 18.89 6.54 6.47
N GLY A 226 19.72 6.51 7.50
CA GLY A 226 19.83 5.40 8.43
C GLY A 226 20.01 5.87 9.86
N ARG A 227 19.78 4.98 10.82
CA ARG A 227 19.97 5.26 12.24
C ARG A 227 20.63 4.10 12.96
N CYS A 228 21.45 4.44 13.95
CA CYS A 228 21.94 3.46 14.90
C CYS A 228 20.76 2.82 15.66
N LEU A 229 20.72 1.49 15.74
CA LEU A 229 19.71 0.76 16.49
C LEU A 229 19.82 0.93 18.01
N LYS A 230 20.99 1.36 18.52
CA LYS A 230 21.23 1.59 19.95
C LYS A 230 20.99 3.04 20.38
N CYS A 231 21.74 3.99 19.80
CA CYS A 231 21.71 5.40 20.22
C CYS A 231 20.90 6.31 19.30
N ARG A 232 20.32 5.78 18.21
CA ARG A 232 19.51 6.53 17.23
C ARG A 232 20.25 7.64 16.47
N ALA A 233 21.59 7.70 16.57
CA ALA A 233 22.42 8.60 15.78
C ALA A 233 22.11 8.47 14.27
N PRO A 234 21.90 9.58 13.55
CA PRO A 234 21.54 9.57 12.14
C PRO A 234 22.78 9.39 11.24
N TYR A 235 22.58 8.71 10.12
CA TYR A 235 23.58 8.47 9.07
C TYR A 235 22.98 8.74 7.68
N THR A 236 23.83 9.14 6.75
CA THR A 236 23.44 9.51 5.39
C THR A 236 23.61 8.33 4.43
N LEU A 237 22.87 8.35 3.31
CA LEU A 237 23.04 7.35 2.24
C LEU A 237 24.49 7.23 1.74
N PRO A 238 25.27 8.32 1.47
CA PRO A 238 26.66 8.19 1.09
C PRO A 238 27.51 7.39 2.08
N TRP A 239 27.37 7.66 3.38
CA TRP A 239 28.10 6.93 4.42
C TRP A 239 27.68 5.45 4.46
N MET A 240 26.38 5.17 4.39
CA MET A 240 25.90 3.77 4.36
C MET A 240 26.37 3.04 3.11
N LYS A 241 26.34 3.70 1.93
CA LYS A 241 26.79 3.13 0.67
C LYS A 241 28.26 2.74 0.74
N GLU A 242 29.12 3.60 1.26
CA GLU A 242 30.54 3.30 1.49
C GLU A 242 30.72 2.00 2.29
N LYS A 243 30.09 1.90 3.46
CA LYS A 243 30.22 0.72 4.34
C LYS A 243 29.65 -0.56 3.72
N ILE A 244 28.51 -0.48 3.05
CA ILE A 244 27.90 -1.64 2.39
C ILE A 244 28.78 -2.11 1.22
N MET A 245 29.39 -1.20 0.45
CA MET A 245 30.27 -1.55 -0.67
C MET A 245 31.60 -2.15 -0.21
N GLU A 246 32.14 -1.70 0.93
CA GLU A 246 33.27 -2.34 1.61
C GLU A 246 32.97 -3.78 2.06
N GLY A 247 31.70 -4.19 2.06
CA GLY A 247 31.27 -5.50 2.52
C GLY A 247 31.32 -5.65 4.05
N VAL A 248 31.33 -4.54 4.79
CA VAL A 248 31.35 -4.53 6.25
C VAL A 248 29.97 -4.20 6.79
N ILE A 249 29.63 -4.78 7.95
CA ILE A 249 28.39 -4.43 8.67
C ILE A 249 28.57 -3.00 9.22
N PRO A 250 27.71 -2.02 8.83
CA PRO A 250 27.81 -0.65 9.29
C PRO A 250 27.66 -0.56 10.82
N LYS A 251 28.74 -0.14 11.50
CA LYS A 251 28.76 0.11 12.95
C LYS A 251 28.68 1.59 13.23
N CYS A 252 27.98 1.94 14.31
CA CYS A 252 27.77 3.31 14.73
C CYS A 252 29.06 3.93 15.26
N GLU A 253 29.48 5.05 14.67
CA GLU A 253 30.67 5.81 15.07
C GLU A 253 30.46 6.58 16.39
N GLU A 254 29.22 6.88 16.77
CA GLU A 254 28.90 7.61 18.00
C GLU A 254 28.97 6.73 19.26
N CYS A 255 28.46 5.49 19.17
CA CYS A 255 28.39 4.59 20.33
C CYS A 255 29.28 3.35 20.21
N ASN A 256 29.90 3.10 19.06
CA ASN A 256 30.80 1.97 18.77
C ASN A 256 30.21 0.55 18.98
N GLU A 257 28.94 0.44 19.35
CA GLU A 257 28.29 -0.83 19.67
C GLU A 257 27.15 -1.17 18.70
N GLY A 258 26.33 -0.17 18.35
CA GLY A 258 25.12 -0.39 17.57
C GLY A 258 25.38 -0.59 16.07
N VAL A 259 24.55 -1.40 15.43
CA VAL A 259 24.49 -1.49 13.96
C VAL A 259 23.69 -0.31 13.44
N VAL A 260 24.16 0.31 12.35
CA VAL A 260 23.43 1.35 11.63
C VAL A 260 22.54 0.65 10.61
N LYS A 261 21.23 0.79 10.77
CA LYS A 261 20.22 0.23 9.88
C LYS A 261 19.65 1.35 9.01
N PRO A 262 19.45 1.14 7.69
CA PRO A 262 18.66 2.05 6.87
C PRO A 262 17.26 2.26 7.46
N ASP A 263 16.68 3.44 7.27
CA ASP A 263 15.36 3.81 7.79
C ASP A 263 14.21 3.18 6.98
N ILE A 264 14.40 1.95 6.51
CA ILE A 264 13.39 1.08 5.91
C ILE A 264 12.60 0.37 7.01
N VAL A 265 11.34 0.03 6.77
CA VAL A 265 10.48 -0.63 7.76
C VAL A 265 10.59 -2.14 7.56
N PHE A 266 11.13 -2.83 8.57
CA PHE A 266 11.13 -4.29 8.61
C PHE A 266 9.81 -4.84 9.14
N PHE A 267 9.52 -6.10 8.83
CA PHE A 267 8.42 -6.81 9.47
C PHE A 267 8.61 -6.80 10.99
N GLY A 268 7.56 -6.39 11.70
CA GLY A 268 7.57 -6.16 13.15
C GLY A 268 7.80 -4.71 13.57
N GLU A 269 8.25 -3.84 12.66
CA GLU A 269 8.38 -2.39 12.93
C GLU A 269 7.06 -1.65 12.68
N MET A 270 6.88 -0.54 13.39
CA MET A 270 5.80 0.42 13.10
C MET A 270 6.13 1.19 11.82
N LEU A 271 5.10 1.51 11.04
CA LEU A 271 5.26 2.42 9.90
C LEU A 271 5.63 3.84 10.39
N PRO A 272 6.23 4.68 9.53
CA PRO A 272 6.68 6.01 9.94
C PRO A 272 5.52 6.88 10.44
N GLU A 273 5.78 7.72 11.43
CA GLU A 273 4.78 8.63 12.02
C GLU A 273 4.03 9.46 10.97
N ARG A 274 4.77 9.93 9.96
CA ARG A 274 4.24 10.68 8.81
C ARG A 274 3.14 9.92 8.05
N PHE A 275 3.24 8.60 7.95
CA PHE A 275 2.18 7.77 7.36
C PHE A 275 0.90 7.92 8.18
N HIS A 276 0.96 7.67 9.49
CA HIS A 276 -0.18 7.73 10.38
C HIS A 276 -0.84 9.13 10.44
N PHE A 277 -0.05 10.20 10.50
CA PHE A 277 -0.58 11.56 10.60
C PHE A 277 -1.31 12.06 9.35
N LEU A 278 -0.91 11.56 8.17
CA LEU A 278 -1.38 12.13 6.90
C LEU A 278 -2.58 11.40 6.33
N ILE A 279 -2.73 10.10 6.61
CA ILE A 279 -3.73 9.26 5.95
C ILE A 279 -5.14 9.81 6.10
N ASP A 280 -5.60 10.06 7.33
CA ASP A 280 -7.00 10.45 7.54
C ASP A 280 -7.32 11.79 6.88
N ARG A 281 -6.39 12.74 6.99
CA ARG A 281 -6.54 14.06 6.36
C ARG A 281 -6.48 13.97 4.85
N ASP A 282 -5.51 13.26 4.29
CA ASP A 282 -5.28 13.23 2.85
C ASP A 282 -6.39 12.45 2.12
N PHE A 283 -6.74 11.26 2.60
CA PHE A 283 -7.73 10.41 1.94
C PHE A 283 -9.16 10.97 2.03
N ALA A 284 -9.49 11.71 3.10
CA ALA A 284 -10.77 12.39 3.22
C ALA A 284 -10.98 13.52 2.18
N GLN A 285 -9.89 14.15 1.72
CA GLN A 285 -9.94 15.26 0.76
C GLN A 285 -9.61 14.85 -0.68
N ALA A 286 -9.27 13.58 -0.94
CA ALA A 286 -8.94 13.11 -2.27
C ALA A 286 -10.18 13.12 -3.17
N ASP A 287 -10.00 13.53 -4.42
CA ASP A 287 -11.01 13.49 -5.47
C ASP A 287 -10.78 12.29 -6.40
N LEU A 288 -9.53 11.84 -6.54
CA LEU A 288 -9.17 10.64 -7.31
C LEU A 288 -8.04 9.87 -6.60
N LEU A 289 -8.18 8.54 -6.58
CA LEU A 289 -7.11 7.63 -6.15
C LEU A 289 -6.56 6.88 -7.38
N ILE A 290 -5.24 6.93 -7.60
CA ILE A 290 -4.56 6.14 -8.63
C ILE A 290 -3.63 5.13 -7.95
N ILE A 291 -3.87 3.84 -8.18
CA ILE A 291 -3.10 2.73 -7.63
C ILE A 291 -2.26 2.15 -8.76
N MET A 292 -0.94 2.04 -8.56
CA MET A 292 -0.01 1.63 -9.62
C MET A 292 0.96 0.56 -9.12
N GLY A 293 1.08 -0.55 -9.86
CA GLY A 293 2.17 -1.51 -9.64
C GLY A 293 2.23 -2.12 -8.23
N SER A 294 1.09 -2.33 -7.56
CA SER A 294 1.04 -2.95 -6.24
C SER A 294 0.11 -4.16 -6.25
N SER A 295 0.47 -5.21 -5.52
CA SER A 295 -0.39 -6.38 -5.30
C SER A 295 -1.47 -6.12 -4.23
N LEU A 296 -1.39 -5.01 -3.49
CA LEU A 296 -2.27 -4.68 -2.36
C LEU A 296 -2.42 -5.82 -1.33
N VAL A 297 -1.31 -6.49 -0.99
CA VAL A 297 -1.31 -7.59 0.01
C VAL A 297 -0.80 -7.15 1.38
N VAL A 298 0.09 -6.14 1.44
CA VAL A 298 0.75 -5.73 2.68
C VAL A 298 -0.10 -4.72 3.42
N GLN A 299 -0.49 -5.06 4.65
CA GLN A 299 -1.17 -4.14 5.56
C GLN A 299 -0.18 -3.30 6.37
N PRO A 300 -0.55 -2.07 6.78
CA PRO A 300 -1.86 -1.42 6.59
C PRO A 300 -2.03 -0.74 5.22
N PHE A 301 -1.00 -0.73 4.37
CA PHE A 301 -1.02 0.00 3.09
C PHE A 301 -2.14 -0.43 2.16
N ALA A 302 -2.40 -1.74 2.05
CA ALA A 302 -3.45 -2.28 1.20
C ALA A 302 -4.85 -1.74 1.55
N SER A 303 -5.15 -1.56 2.83
CA SER A 303 -6.45 -1.05 3.30
C SER A 303 -6.71 0.42 2.99
N LEU A 304 -5.70 1.19 2.57
CA LEU A 304 -5.87 2.62 2.28
C LEU A 304 -6.83 2.89 1.12
N VAL A 305 -7.02 1.92 0.23
CA VAL A 305 -7.96 2.04 -0.89
C VAL A 305 -9.41 2.28 -0.45
N ASP A 306 -9.73 1.92 0.79
CA ASP A 306 -11.07 2.08 1.37
C ASP A 306 -11.24 3.38 2.17
N ARG A 307 -10.17 4.15 2.37
CA ARG A 307 -10.20 5.40 3.14
C ARG A 307 -10.66 6.62 2.34
N VAL A 308 -10.74 6.50 1.01
CA VAL A 308 -11.30 7.56 0.16
C VAL A 308 -12.83 7.58 0.25
N ARG A 309 -13.42 8.79 0.15
CA ARG A 309 -14.89 9.01 0.19
C ARG A 309 -15.65 8.11 -0.77
N PRO A 310 -16.90 7.68 -0.47
CA PRO A 310 -17.70 6.78 -1.32
C PRO A 310 -17.83 7.18 -2.80
N ASN A 311 -17.69 8.46 -3.13
CA ASN A 311 -17.84 9.04 -4.47
C ASN A 311 -16.50 9.42 -5.15
N CYS A 312 -15.34 9.06 -4.59
CA CYS A 312 -14.03 9.36 -5.18
C CYS A 312 -13.63 8.27 -6.19
N PRO A 313 -13.49 8.50 -7.50
CA PRO A 313 -13.01 7.45 -8.40
C PRO A 313 -11.68 6.83 -7.96
N ARG A 314 -11.49 5.55 -8.30
CA ARG A 314 -10.26 4.78 -8.04
C ARG A 314 -9.80 4.12 -9.34
N LEU A 315 -8.63 4.48 -9.83
CA LEU A 315 -8.01 3.90 -11.02
C LEU A 315 -6.89 2.95 -10.60
N LEU A 316 -6.95 1.68 -11.03
CA LEU A 316 -5.86 0.72 -10.93
C LEU A 316 -5.13 0.65 -12.29
N ILE A 317 -3.82 0.90 -12.28
CA ILE A 317 -2.91 0.63 -13.41
C ILE A 317 -1.97 -0.48 -12.96
N ASN A 318 -2.23 -1.71 -13.39
CA ASN A 318 -1.47 -2.86 -12.93
C ASN A 318 -1.56 -4.02 -13.92
N LYS A 319 -0.65 -5.00 -13.83
CA LYS A 319 -0.69 -6.19 -14.71
C LYS A 319 -1.92 -7.06 -14.47
N GLU A 320 -2.42 -7.06 -13.25
CA GLU A 320 -3.55 -7.87 -12.80
C GLU A 320 -4.49 -7.09 -11.89
N LYS A 321 -5.76 -7.50 -11.82
CA LYS A 321 -6.72 -6.96 -10.86
C LYS A 321 -6.32 -7.41 -9.45
N VAL A 322 -6.29 -6.46 -8.52
CA VAL A 322 -5.84 -6.66 -7.14
C VAL A 322 -6.79 -5.98 -6.16
N GLY A 323 -6.65 -6.29 -4.87
CA GLY A 323 -7.42 -5.63 -3.81
C GLY A 323 -8.93 -5.80 -3.94
N MET A 324 -9.39 -6.83 -4.67
CA MET A 324 -10.82 -7.06 -4.87
C MET A 324 -11.49 -7.50 -3.58
N GLN A 325 -12.72 -7.04 -3.37
CA GLN A 325 -13.55 -7.43 -2.23
C GLN A 325 -13.74 -8.95 -2.20
N ASP A 326 -13.48 -9.58 -1.06
CA ASP A 326 -13.76 -11.01 -0.92
C ASP A 326 -15.28 -11.26 -0.91
N ARG A 327 -15.69 -12.45 -1.37
CA ARG A 327 -17.11 -12.79 -1.56
C ARG A 327 -17.91 -12.74 -0.26
N LEU A 328 -17.28 -13.03 0.87
CA LEU A 328 -17.92 -13.04 2.18
C LEU A 328 -18.14 -11.60 2.67
N SER A 329 -17.14 -10.72 2.55
CA SER A 329 -17.29 -9.29 2.85
C SER A 329 -18.39 -8.65 2.01
N ARG A 330 -18.47 -9.00 0.71
CA ARG A 330 -19.54 -8.54 -0.17
C ARG A 330 -20.92 -9.03 0.28
N LEU A 331 -21.04 -10.29 0.67
CA LEU A 331 -22.29 -10.88 1.17
C LEU A 331 -22.76 -10.20 2.47
N LEU A 332 -21.81 -9.84 3.33
CA LEU A 332 -22.07 -9.18 4.62
C LEU A 332 -22.27 -7.66 4.49
N GLY A 333 -22.25 -7.09 3.27
CA GLY A 333 -22.37 -5.65 3.05
C GLY A 333 -21.16 -4.83 3.54
N LEU A 334 -20.04 -5.48 3.84
CA LEU A 334 -18.82 -4.82 4.33
C LEU A 334 -18.00 -4.30 3.16
N ARG A 335 -17.96 -2.98 2.96
CA ARG A 335 -17.22 -2.32 1.87
C ARG A 335 -15.72 -2.28 2.12
N HIS A 336 -15.05 -3.37 1.78
CA HIS A 336 -13.59 -3.44 1.75
C HIS A 336 -13.14 -3.87 0.36
N GLY A 337 -12.28 -3.08 -0.28
CA GLY A 337 -11.65 -3.40 -1.55
C GLY A 337 -12.29 -2.76 -2.79
N LEU A 338 -11.74 -3.16 -3.94
CA LEU A 338 -12.06 -2.67 -5.28
C LEU A 338 -13.13 -3.54 -5.94
N ILE A 339 -14.00 -2.93 -6.75
CA ILE A 339 -15.11 -3.57 -7.46
C ILE A 339 -15.09 -3.15 -8.93
N PHE A 340 -14.37 -3.92 -9.77
CA PHE A 340 -14.23 -3.61 -11.20
C PHE A 340 -15.35 -4.17 -12.08
N ASP A 341 -15.91 -5.33 -11.72
CA ASP A 341 -16.82 -6.10 -12.57
C ASP A 341 -18.23 -6.11 -11.97
N THR A 342 -18.94 -4.98 -12.06
CA THR A 342 -20.35 -4.88 -11.64
C THR A 342 -21.28 -5.41 -12.73
N ARG A 343 -22.37 -6.09 -12.34
CA ARG A 343 -23.42 -6.55 -13.28
C ARG A 343 -24.33 -5.41 -13.76
N SER A 344 -24.40 -4.31 -13.02
CA SER A 344 -25.13 -3.12 -13.44
C SER A 344 -24.18 -2.13 -14.13
N SER A 345 -24.43 -1.88 -15.40
CA SER A 345 -23.67 -1.00 -16.30
C SER A 345 -23.77 0.50 -15.98
N HIS A 346 -24.38 0.87 -14.85
CA HIS A 346 -24.82 2.24 -14.58
C HIS A 346 -24.32 2.83 -13.25
N GLY A 347 -23.57 2.06 -12.44
CA GLY A 347 -23.00 2.53 -11.18
C GLY A 347 -21.60 1.98 -10.96
N GLY A 348 -20.69 2.83 -10.48
CA GLY A 348 -19.31 2.43 -10.19
C GLY A 348 -18.36 3.61 -10.09
N ARG A 349 -17.20 3.33 -9.48
CA ARG A 349 -16.11 4.30 -9.27
C ARG A 349 -14.72 3.69 -9.49
N ASP A 350 -14.65 2.38 -9.70
CA ASP A 350 -13.39 1.65 -9.80
C ASP A 350 -13.13 1.26 -11.24
N VAL A 351 -11.96 1.62 -11.75
CA VAL A 351 -11.51 1.33 -13.11
C VAL A 351 -10.20 0.56 -13.03
N ALA A 352 -10.09 -0.52 -13.78
CA ALA A 352 -8.82 -1.24 -13.96
C ALA A 352 -8.33 -1.08 -15.40
N TRP A 353 -7.14 -0.52 -15.55
CA TRP A 353 -6.36 -0.62 -16.77
C TRP A 353 -5.27 -1.68 -16.58
N LEU A 354 -5.29 -2.71 -17.43
CA LEU A 354 -4.43 -3.88 -17.29
C LEU A 354 -3.24 -3.84 -18.26
N GLY A 355 -2.03 -3.80 -17.71
CA GLY A 355 -0.78 -3.74 -18.45
C GLY A 355 0.40 -3.26 -17.62
N ASP A 356 1.54 -3.01 -18.26
CA ASP A 356 2.70 -2.41 -17.61
C ASP A 356 2.43 -0.96 -17.19
N CYS A 357 2.92 -0.58 -16.00
CA CYS A 357 2.63 0.74 -15.41
C CYS A 357 3.07 1.90 -16.29
N ASP A 358 4.23 1.78 -16.95
CA ASP A 358 4.75 2.83 -17.82
C ASP A 358 3.85 3.11 -19.02
N THR A 359 3.35 2.04 -19.66
CA THR A 359 2.40 2.15 -20.77
C THR A 359 1.08 2.78 -20.31
N GLY A 360 0.58 2.37 -19.14
CA GLY A 360 -0.65 2.95 -18.58
C GLY A 360 -0.51 4.42 -18.21
N CYS A 361 0.62 4.81 -17.61
CA CYS A 361 0.93 6.20 -17.29
C CYS A 361 1.11 7.05 -18.55
N GLN A 362 1.81 6.53 -19.56
CA GLN A 362 1.97 7.20 -20.86
C GLN A 362 0.62 7.40 -21.56
N LEU A 363 -0.25 6.38 -21.57
CA LEU A 363 -1.59 6.47 -22.13
C LEU A 363 -2.44 7.54 -21.41
N LEU A 364 -2.39 7.55 -20.08
CA LEU A 364 -3.10 8.54 -19.27
C LEU A 364 -2.58 9.95 -19.55
N ALA A 365 -1.26 10.13 -19.64
CA ALA A 365 -0.64 11.39 -20.03
C ALA A 365 -1.07 11.83 -21.45
N GLU A 366 -1.07 10.92 -22.43
CA GLU A 366 -1.50 11.22 -23.80
C GLU A 366 -2.96 11.70 -23.85
N LYS A 367 -3.87 11.01 -23.14
CA LYS A 367 -5.28 11.40 -23.06
C LYS A 367 -5.50 12.73 -22.31
N LEU A 368 -4.61 13.08 -21.39
CA LEU A 368 -4.58 14.37 -20.70
C LEU A 368 -3.88 15.48 -21.52
N GLY A 369 -3.25 15.14 -22.65
CA GLY A 369 -2.49 16.09 -23.49
C GLY A 369 -1.07 16.38 -23.00
N TRP A 370 -0.50 15.53 -22.14
CA TRP A 370 0.86 15.65 -21.56
C TRP A 370 1.81 14.57 -22.10
N GLY A 371 1.40 13.82 -23.12
CA GLY A 371 2.15 12.67 -23.62
C GLY A 371 3.57 13.00 -24.09
N ASP A 372 3.74 14.08 -24.85
CA ASP A 372 5.04 14.53 -25.34
C ASP A 372 5.86 15.20 -24.23
N GLU A 373 5.20 15.99 -23.37
CA GLU A 373 5.83 16.61 -22.18
C GLU A 373 6.43 15.57 -21.24
N LEU A 374 5.74 14.43 -21.03
CA LEU A 374 6.27 13.31 -20.25
C LEU A 374 7.51 12.70 -20.92
N LYS A 375 7.47 12.46 -22.23
CA LYS A 375 8.61 11.90 -22.98
C LYS A 375 9.83 12.83 -22.91
N ASP A 376 9.62 14.13 -23.08
CA ASP A 376 10.67 15.14 -23.01
C ASP A 376 11.26 15.26 -21.60
N LEU A 377 10.42 15.24 -20.56
CA LEU A 377 10.86 15.24 -19.16
C LEU A 377 11.75 14.02 -18.85
N ILE A 378 11.30 12.83 -19.24
CA ILE A 378 12.06 11.58 -19.04
C ILE A 378 13.42 11.68 -19.71
N LYS A 379 13.44 12.09 -20.99
CA LYS A 379 14.68 12.21 -21.77
C LYS A 379 15.66 13.17 -21.10
N LYS A 380 15.21 14.37 -20.75
CA LYS A 380 16.03 15.40 -20.11
C LYS A 380 16.61 14.92 -18.77
N GLU A 381 15.79 14.32 -17.92
CA GLU A 381 16.24 13.86 -16.60
C GLU A 381 17.16 12.64 -16.71
N HIS A 382 16.94 11.74 -17.67
CA HIS A 382 17.83 10.62 -17.93
C HIS A 382 19.20 11.08 -18.46
N GLU A 383 19.25 12.13 -19.27
CA GLU A 383 20.49 12.78 -19.72
C GLU A 383 21.22 13.44 -18.54
N ARG A 384 20.51 14.17 -17.68
CA ARG A 384 21.06 14.77 -16.44
C ARG A 384 21.67 13.70 -15.53
N LEU A 385 20.93 12.63 -15.24
CA LEU A 385 21.38 11.55 -14.36
C LEU A 385 22.58 10.77 -14.93
N SER A 386 22.64 10.60 -16.26
CA SER A 386 23.84 10.03 -16.91
C SER A 386 25.06 10.92 -16.69
N ALA A 387 24.93 12.22 -16.94
CA ALA A 387 26.06 13.16 -16.82
C ALA A 387 26.58 13.27 -15.38
N GLU A 388 25.70 13.16 -14.37
CA GLU A 388 26.09 13.12 -12.96
C GLU A 388 26.85 11.85 -12.57
N HIS A 389 26.61 10.72 -13.26
CA HIS A 389 27.39 9.50 -13.07
C HIS A 389 28.77 9.62 -13.73
N THR A 390 28.85 10.15 -14.95
CA THR A 390 30.13 10.25 -15.68
C THR A 390 31.14 11.21 -15.04
N ASN A 391 30.67 12.17 -14.22
CA ASN A 391 31.53 13.10 -13.49
C ASN A 391 32.02 12.56 -12.12
N LYS A 392 31.62 11.34 -11.74
CA LYS A 392 32.03 10.69 -10.48
C LYS A 392 33.05 9.56 -10.67
N ASP A 393 33.24 9.11 -11.90
CA ASP A 393 34.33 8.22 -12.34
C ASP A 393 35.54 9.04 -12.79
#